data_AF-A0A662IKB2-F1
#
_entry.id   AF-A0A662IKB2-F1
#
_cell.length_a   1.000
_cell.length_b   1.000
_cell.length_c   1.000
_cell.angle_alpha   90.00
_cell.angle_beta   90.00
_cell.angle_gamma   90.00
#
_symmetry.space_group_name_H-M   'P 1'
#
loop_
_entity.id
_entity.type
_entity.pdbx_description
1 polymer ?
#
loop_
_entity_poly.entity_id
_entity_poly.type
_entity_poly.pdbx_seq_one_letter_code
_entity_poly.pdbx_strand_id
1 'polypeptide(L)' 'MPLKLSLFVWALYVDKEFIEYFDTYQSAIRFAKNCYPNFSFIIKPVSVFTYVEKENDSH' A
#
# COMPACT_ATOMS: atom_id res chain seq x y z
N MET A 1 -20.95 -9.47 -2.25
CA MET A 1 -20.60 -8.08 -2.65
C MET A 1 -19.44 -8.16 -3.61
N PRO A 2 -19.50 -7.56 -4.82
CA PRO A 2 -18.37 -7.59 -5.74
C PRO A 2 -17.20 -6.76 -5.18
N LEU A 3 -15.98 -7.24 -5.41
CA LEU A 3 -14.76 -6.46 -5.15
C LEU A 3 -14.51 -5.52 -6.31
N LYS A 4 -14.21 -4.26 -6.01
CA LYS A 4 -13.81 -3.24 -6.98
C LYS A 4 -12.38 -2.81 -6.70
N LEU A 5 -11.56 -2.72 -7.75
CA LEU A 5 -10.23 -2.10 -7.65
C LEU A 5 -10.41 -0.65 -7.19
N SER A 6 -9.79 -0.30 -6.06
CA SER A 6 -9.92 1.00 -5.43
C SER A 6 -8.72 1.89 -5.77
N LEU A 7 -7.51 1.43 -5.45
CA LEU A 7 -6.28 2.20 -5.68
C LEU A 7 -5.04 1.29 -5.70
N PHE A 8 -3.90 1.88 -6.10
CA PHE A 8 -2.59 1.25 -6.03
C PHE A 8 -1.73 1.96 -4.97
N VAL A 9 -1.07 1.20 -4.11
CA VAL A 9 -0.12 1.69 -3.09
C VAL A 9 1.23 0.98 -3.24
N TRP A 10 2.21 1.41 -2.45
CA TRP A 10 3.54 0.82 -2.40
C TRP A 10 3.81 0.27 -0.99
N ALA A 11 3.99 -1.04 -0.88
CA ALA A 11 4.34 -1.69 0.37
C ALA A 11 5.87 -1.69 0.56
N LEU A 12 6.33 -1.18 1.70
CA LEU A 12 7.73 -1.22 2.11
C LEU A 12 7.99 -2.45 2.99
N TYR A 13 9.06 -3.18 2.65
CA TYR A 13 9.61 -4.26 3.45
C TYR A 13 11.06 -3.94 3.79
N VAL A 14 11.44 -4.09 5.06
CA VAL A 14 12.83 -3.95 5.55
C VAL A 14 13.25 -5.29 6.13
N ASP A 15 14.35 -5.87 5.65
CA ASP A 15 14.85 -7.20 6.07
C ASP A 15 13.76 -8.30 6.10
N LYS A 16 12.78 -8.21 5.19
CA LYS A 16 11.62 -9.10 5.00
C LYS A 16 10.42 -8.82 5.92
N GLU A 17 10.52 -7.86 6.84
CA GLU A 17 9.38 -7.41 7.65
C GLU A 17 8.59 -6.33 6.91
N PHE A 18 7.26 -6.44 6.92
CA PHE A 18 6.39 -5.38 6.41
C PHE A 18 6.40 -4.21 7.38
N ILE A 19 6.62 -3.01 6.85
CA ILE A 19 6.64 -1.78 7.65
C ILE A 19 5.32 -1.03 7.49
N GLU A 20 5.06 -0.49 6.30
CA GLU A 20 3.84 0.27 6.01
C GLU A 20 3.58 0.41 4.50
N TYR A 21 2.43 1.00 4.18
CA TYR A 21 2.07 1.38 2.81
C TYR A 21 2.33 2.86 2.55
N PHE A 22 2.69 3.18 1.31
CA PHE A 22 2.91 4.54 0.83
C PHE A 22 2.13 4.81 -0.44
N ASP A 23 1.67 6.06 -0.61
CA ASP A 23 0.98 6.48 -1.84
C ASP A 23 1.92 6.54 -3.06
N THR A 24 3.22 6.78 -2.83
CA THR A 24 4.22 6.89 -3.90
C THR A 24 5.47 6.07 -3.62
N TYR A 25 6.11 5.60 -4.69
CA TYR A 25 7.40 4.92 -4.61
C TYR A 25 8.48 5.82 -3.98
N GLN A 26 8.46 7.12 -4.32
CA GLN A 26 9.44 8.10 -3.85
C GLN A 26 9.35 8.36 -2.35
N SER A 27 8.12 8.43 -1.79
CA SER A 27 7.94 8.57 -0.34
C SER A 27 8.42 7.32 0.41
N ALA A 28 8.13 6.12 -0.11
CA ALA A 28 8.64 4.87 0.45
C ALA A 28 10.18 4.80 0.46
N ILE A 29 10.85 5.19 -0.64
CA ILE A 29 12.32 5.23 -0.69
C ILE A 29 12.87 6.24 0.32
N ARG A 30 12.30 7.45 0.36
CA ARG A 30 12.80 8.51 1.24
C ARG A 30 12.71 8.07 2.70
N PHE A 31 11.58 7.46 3.08
CA PHE A 31 11.39 6.92 4.42
C PHE A 31 12.41 5.79 4.71
N ALA A 32 12.52 4.81 3.82
CA ALA A 32 13.43 3.68 4.00
C ALA A 32 14.90 4.13 4.20
N LYS A 33 15.37 5.07 3.37
CA LYS A 33 16.74 5.61 3.47
C LYS A 33 16.98 6.43 4.73
N ASN A 34 15.96 7.13 5.23
CA ASN A 34 16.10 7.97 6.42
C ASN A 34 16.03 7.16 7.71
N CYS A 35 15.10 6.22 7.80
CA CYS A 35 14.82 5.45 9.03
C CYS A 35 15.64 4.16 9.11
N TYR A 36 15.98 3.56 7.96
CA TYR A 36 16.66 2.27 7.87
C TYR A 36 17.89 2.33 6.94
N PRO A 37 18.82 3.28 7.12
CA PRO A 37 19.91 3.54 6.17
C PRO A 37 20.86 2.36 5.94
N ASN A 38 20.98 1.46 6.92
CA ASN A 38 21.90 0.32 6.90
C ASN A 38 21.21 -1.02 6.60
N PHE A 39 19.90 -1.01 6.34
CA PHE A 39 19.12 -2.21 6.12
C PHE A 39 18.82 -2.40 4.64
N SER A 40 18.61 -3.67 4.25
CA SER A 40 18.09 -3.97 2.93
C SER A 40 16.58 -3.67 2.90
N PHE A 41 16.11 -3.04 1.83
CA PHE A 41 14.69 -2.77 1.66
C PHE A 41 14.18 -3.14 0.28
N ILE A 42 12.92 -3.54 0.23
CA ILE A 42 12.17 -3.87 -0.98
C ILE A 42 10.88 -3.06 -0.95
N ILE A 43 10.52 -2.46 -2.08
CA ILE A 43 9.27 -1.72 -2.24
C ILE A 43 8.48 -2.38 -3.38
N LYS A 44 7.23 -2.79 -3.11
CA LYS A 44 6.39 -3.51 -4.08
C LYS A 44 5.08 -2.76 -4.34
N PRO A 45 4.63 -2.64 -5.60
CA PRO A 45 3.29 -2.13 -5.87
C PRO A 45 2.23 -3.14 -5.39
N VAL A 46 1.16 -2.63 -4.77
CA VAL A 46 0.05 -3.41 -4.21
C VAL A 46 -1.27 -2.83 -4.71
N SER A 47 -2.17 -3.70 -5.15
CA SER A 47 -3.52 -3.32 -5.56
C SER A 47 -4.48 -3.48 -4.38
N VAL A 48 -5.25 -2.44 -4.07
CA VAL A 48 -6.24 -2.46 -2.99
C VAL A 48 -7.63 -2.60 -3.60
N PHE A 49 -8.41 -3.56 -3.10
CA PHE A 49 -9.79 -3.79 -3.50
C PHE A 49 -10.73 -3.47 -2.34
N THR A 50 -11.84 -2.83 -2.63
CA THR A 50 -12.90 -2.53 -1.66
C THR A 50 -14.19 -3.24 -2.06
N TYR A 51 -15.03 -3.58 -1.07
CA TYR A 51 -16.37 -4.09 -1.35
C TYR A 51 -17.26 -2.94 -1.82
N VAL A 52 -17.99 -3.16 -2.90
CA VAL A 52 -19.07 -2.24 -3.28
C VAL A 52 -20.27 -2.53 -2.39
N GLU A 53 -20.57 -1.61 -1.48
CA GLU A 53 -21.86 -1.61 -0.78
C GLU A 53 -22.96 -1.40 -1.83
N LYS A 54 -23.99 -2.24 -1.80
CA LYS A 54 -25.18 -1.97 -2.59
C LYS A 54 -25.84 -0.76 -1.97
N GLU A 55 -25.96 0.33 -2.71
CA GLU A 55 -26.91 1.39 -2.36
C GLU A 55 -28.28 0.71 -2.21
N ASN A 56 -28.81 0.69 -0.98
CA ASN A 56 -30.21 0.37 -0.78
C ASN A 56 -30.97 1.57 -1.33
N ASP A 57 -31.44 1.46 -2.58
CA ASP A 57 -32.43 2.37 -3.16
C ASP A 57 -33.61 2.47 -2.19
N SER A 58 -33.59 3.54 -1.40
CA SER A 58 -34.65 3.91 -0.49
C SER A 58 -35.65 4.72 -1.32
N HIS A 59 -36.51 4.00 -2.04
CA HIS A 59 -37.70 4.56 -2.68
C HIS A 59 -38.78 4.90 -1.64
#